data_AF-A0A8J8MJX8-F1
#
_entry.id   AF-A0A8J8MJX8-F1
#
_cell.length_a   1.000
_cell.length_b   1.000
_cell.length_c   1.000
_cell.angle_alpha   90.00
_cell.angle_beta   90.00
_cell.angle_gamma   90.00
#
_symmetry.space_group_name_H-M   'P 1'
#
loop_
_entity.id
_entity.type
_entity.pdbx_description
1 polymer ?
#
loop_
_entity_poly.entity_id
_entity_poly.type
_entity_poly.pdbx_seq_one_letter_code
_entity_poly.pdbx_strand_id
1 'polypeptide(L)'
;MSGLPKSTMMKKQIPKSAIYKKYGMDSKAREKFDNDISRIYIVNEVSTRTMIIERGLEIDSFFVVQIMLKNKKYDESNIIKITKLINQNMIFELRYEDKKSFAVYRGKLITSDWRDDESEPMKIQGLTLDEVWKQLIIQIGDIHVEPQNTLDEQIQVNDMKEKILANIKSLDRKARSERQPRKKFEMVEKINELKKELGEL
;
A
#
# COMPACT_ATOMS: atom_id res chain seq x y z
N MET A 1 -0.38 15.96 -10.41
CA MET A 1 -1.82 15.69 -10.66
C MET A 1 -2.04 14.19 -10.74
N SER A 2 -3.16 13.66 -10.24
CA SER A 2 -3.43 12.21 -10.11
C SER A 2 -3.68 11.46 -11.44
N GLY A 3 -3.66 12.15 -12.59
CA GLY A 3 -3.94 11.55 -13.91
C GLY A 3 -5.42 11.29 -14.19
N LEU A 4 -6.30 11.64 -13.24
CA LEU A 4 -7.74 11.39 -13.34
C LEU A 4 -8.48 12.55 -14.04
N PRO A 5 -9.60 12.29 -14.74
CA PRO A 5 -10.43 13.32 -15.35
C PRO A 5 -10.94 14.35 -14.33
N LYS A 6 -11.10 15.62 -14.74
CA LYS A 6 -11.60 16.70 -13.87
C LYS A 6 -12.97 16.41 -13.26
N SER A 7 -13.82 15.65 -13.96
CA SER A 7 -15.15 15.23 -13.48
C SER A 7 -15.11 14.34 -12.24
N THR A 8 -13.98 13.66 -11.99
CA THR A 8 -13.76 12.86 -10.78
C THR A 8 -13.33 13.69 -9.58
N MET A 9 -12.94 14.96 -9.80
CA MET A 9 -12.31 15.76 -8.77
C MET A 9 -13.30 16.11 -7.66
N MET A 10 -12.94 15.70 -6.45
CA MET A 10 -13.52 16.14 -5.20
C MET A 10 -12.51 17.02 -4.45
N LYS A 11 -12.94 17.65 -3.37
CA LYS A 11 -12.00 18.27 -2.42
C LYS A 11 -12.58 18.27 -1.02
N LYS A 12 -12.85 17.08 -0.50
CA LYS A 12 -13.46 16.91 0.83
C LYS A 12 -12.37 16.62 1.86
N GLN A 13 -12.20 17.50 2.83
CA GLN A 13 -11.27 17.28 3.92
C GLN A 13 -11.78 16.18 4.86
N ILE A 14 -10.90 15.29 5.30
CA ILE A 14 -11.17 14.35 6.40
C ILE A 14 -10.54 14.93 7.67
N PRO A 15 -11.35 15.42 8.64
CA PRO A 15 -10.81 15.96 9.88
C PRO A 15 -10.15 14.85 10.71
N LYS A 16 -8.93 15.10 11.21
CA LYS A 16 -8.22 14.15 12.10
C LYS A 16 -9.01 13.84 13.38
N SER A 17 -9.78 14.82 13.87
CA SER A 17 -10.70 14.63 15.00
C SER A 17 -11.74 13.52 14.79
N ALA A 18 -12.19 13.29 13.54
CA ALA A 18 -13.11 12.21 13.22
C ALA A 18 -12.45 10.84 13.41
N ILE A 19 -11.16 10.72 13.05
CA ILE A 19 -10.36 9.51 13.25
C ILE A 19 -10.14 9.28 14.75
N TYR A 20 -9.76 10.32 15.49
CA TYR A 20 -9.52 10.23 16.94
C TYR A 20 -10.76 9.75 17.68
N LYS A 21 -11.93 10.30 17.32
CA LYS A 21 -13.21 9.91 17.90
C LYS A 21 -13.57 8.48 17.54
N LYS A 22 -13.43 8.06 16.28
CA LYS A 22 -13.76 6.70 15.84
C LYS A 22 -12.95 5.62 16.56
N TYR A 23 -11.66 5.88 16.80
CA TYR A 23 -10.76 4.92 17.42
C TYR A 23 -10.52 5.14 18.92
N GLY A 24 -11.21 6.10 19.55
CA GLY A 24 -11.02 6.41 20.97
C GLY A 24 -9.56 6.72 21.33
N MET A 25 -8.84 7.42 20.45
CA MET A 25 -7.40 7.63 20.63
C MET A 25 -7.08 8.47 21.87
N ASP A 26 -6.15 7.97 22.69
CA ASP A 26 -5.55 8.71 23.80
C ASP A 26 -4.57 9.78 23.32
N SER A 27 -4.01 10.56 24.25
CA SER A 27 -3.08 11.65 23.92
C SER A 27 -1.85 11.17 23.14
N LYS A 28 -1.29 10.02 23.52
CA LYS A 28 -0.06 9.49 22.92
C LYS A 28 -0.30 8.95 21.51
N ALA A 29 -1.43 8.29 21.29
CA ALA A 29 -1.85 7.81 19.98
C ALA A 29 -2.16 8.96 19.03
N ARG A 30 -2.81 10.03 19.51
CA ARG A 30 -3.04 11.25 18.72
C ARG A 30 -1.73 11.92 18.34
N GLU A 31 -0.81 12.07 19.29
CA GLU A 31 0.51 12.67 19.03
C GLU A 31 1.28 11.88 17.96
N LYS A 32 1.32 10.55 18.05
CA LYS A 32 1.93 9.70 17.01
C LYS A 32 1.28 9.92 15.64
N PHE A 33 -0.05 9.97 15.58
CA PHE A 33 -0.77 10.23 14.34
C PHE A 33 -0.46 11.62 13.78
N ASP A 34 -0.44 12.63 14.64
CA ASP A 34 -0.16 14.02 14.27
C ASP A 34 1.29 14.24 13.83
N ASN A 35 2.23 13.45 14.33
CA ASN A 35 3.63 13.48 13.93
C ASN A 35 3.84 12.90 12.53
N ASP A 36 2.98 11.97 12.09
CA ASP A 36 3.06 11.39 10.75
C ASP A 36 2.24 12.19 9.73
N ILE A 37 1.02 12.61 10.09
CA ILE A 37 0.02 13.08 9.14
C ILE A 37 -0.32 14.56 9.36
N SER A 38 -0.03 15.37 8.35
CA SER A 38 -0.40 16.78 8.31
C SER A 38 -1.88 16.96 7.98
N ARG A 39 -2.31 16.46 6.81
CA ARG A 39 -3.67 16.67 6.27
C ARG A 39 -4.14 15.47 5.45
N ILE A 40 -5.46 15.29 5.39
CA ILE A 40 -6.11 14.21 4.66
C ILE A 40 -7.26 14.79 3.83
N TYR A 41 -7.29 14.49 2.54
CA TYR A 41 -8.32 14.94 1.61
C TYR A 41 -8.78 13.80 0.70
N ILE A 42 -10.09 13.68 0.52
CA ILE A 42 -10.64 12.96 -0.63
C ILE A 42 -10.56 13.92 -1.81
N VAL A 43 -9.72 13.55 -2.78
CA VAL A 43 -9.41 14.38 -3.96
C VAL A 43 -10.11 13.88 -5.21
N ASN A 44 -10.48 12.61 -5.28
CA ASN A 44 -11.27 12.10 -6.39
C ASN A 44 -12.27 11.01 -5.95
N GLU A 45 -13.39 10.95 -6.66
CA GLU A 45 -14.32 9.82 -6.68
C GLU A 45 -14.35 9.25 -8.09
N VAL A 46 -14.09 7.95 -8.22
CA VAL A 46 -14.19 7.22 -9.49
C VAL A 46 -15.41 6.32 -9.42
N SER A 47 -16.41 6.65 -10.22
CA SER A 47 -17.66 5.91 -10.36
C SER A 47 -18.23 6.12 -11.76
N THR A 48 -19.27 5.35 -12.10
CA THR A 48 -20.01 5.52 -13.36
C THR A 48 -20.67 6.90 -13.52
N ARG A 49 -20.74 7.69 -12.43
CA ARG A 49 -21.26 9.06 -12.43
C ARG A 49 -20.18 10.09 -12.77
N THR A 50 -18.92 9.80 -12.43
CA THR A 50 -17.82 10.75 -12.54
C THR A 50 -16.91 10.46 -13.73
N MET A 51 -17.03 9.29 -14.34
CA MET A 51 -16.24 8.85 -15.49
C MET A 51 -17.08 7.99 -16.44
N ILE A 52 -16.80 8.05 -17.74
CA ILE A 52 -17.39 7.16 -18.74
C ILE A 52 -16.70 5.80 -18.59
N ILE A 53 -17.30 4.92 -17.79
CA ILE A 53 -16.81 3.58 -17.48
C ILE A 53 -17.99 2.67 -17.14
N GLU A 54 -17.89 1.39 -17.45
CA GLU A 54 -18.92 0.43 -17.10
C GLU A 54 -18.87 0.07 -15.61
N ARG A 55 -20.04 -0.28 -15.08
CA ARG A 55 -20.18 -0.72 -13.68
C ARG A 55 -19.42 -2.03 -13.48
N GLY A 56 -18.66 -2.13 -12.39
CA GLY A 56 -18.08 -3.39 -11.96
C GLY A 56 -19.12 -4.31 -11.32
N LEU A 57 -18.83 -5.61 -11.30
CA LEU A 57 -19.57 -6.61 -10.52
C LEU A 57 -19.23 -6.50 -9.04
N GLU A 58 -17.97 -6.18 -8.71
CA GLU A 58 -17.48 -6.07 -7.33
C GLU A 58 -17.25 -4.62 -6.90
N ILE A 59 -16.86 -3.77 -7.84
CA ILE A 59 -16.48 -2.38 -7.60
C ILE A 59 -17.54 -1.44 -8.17
N ASP A 60 -18.37 -0.88 -7.29
CA ASP A 60 -19.33 0.17 -7.65
C ASP A 60 -18.68 1.56 -7.75
N SER A 61 -17.68 1.82 -6.91
CA SER A 61 -16.90 3.06 -6.89
C SER A 61 -15.70 2.96 -5.94
N PHE A 62 -14.72 3.83 -6.12
CA PHE A 62 -13.61 3.98 -5.18
C PHE A 62 -13.18 5.45 -5.08
N PHE A 63 -12.50 5.79 -3.98
CA PHE A 63 -11.95 7.12 -3.78
C PHE A 63 -10.43 7.16 -3.93
N VAL A 64 -9.93 8.33 -4.33
CA VAL A 64 -8.51 8.68 -4.15
C VAL A 64 -8.39 9.64 -2.98
N VAL A 65 -7.62 9.22 -1.98
CA VAL A 65 -7.39 9.96 -0.74
C VAL A 65 -5.95 10.44 -0.71
N GLN A 66 -5.77 11.75 -0.78
CA GLN A 66 -4.47 12.37 -0.62
C GLN A 66 -4.14 12.53 0.86
N ILE A 67 -2.97 12.03 1.26
CA ILE A 67 -2.43 12.17 2.62
C ILE A 67 -1.13 12.96 2.54
N MET A 68 -1.11 14.14 3.15
CA MET A 68 0.11 14.92 3.30
C MET A 68 0.84 14.44 4.56
N LEU A 69 1.97 13.78 4.38
CA LEU A 69 2.83 13.29 5.44
C LEU A 69 3.82 14.37 5.88
N LYS A 70 4.17 14.35 7.16
CA LYS A 70 5.22 15.19 7.74
C LYS A 70 6.59 14.55 7.71
N ASN A 71 6.64 13.22 7.53
CA ASN A 71 7.87 12.44 7.50
C ASN A 71 7.75 11.36 6.42
N LYS A 72 8.85 11.09 5.71
CA LYS A 72 8.91 9.99 4.73
C LYS A 72 8.76 8.62 5.41
N LYS A 73 9.28 8.48 6.63
CA LYS A 73 9.07 7.30 7.49
C LYS A 73 7.89 7.57 8.41
N TYR A 74 6.83 6.80 8.25
CA TYR A 74 5.58 6.92 8.99
C TYR A 74 5.13 5.55 9.49
N ASP A 75 4.21 5.53 10.46
CA ASP A 75 3.56 4.29 10.91
C ASP A 75 2.40 3.93 9.98
N GLU A 76 2.54 2.85 9.21
CA GLU A 76 1.52 2.35 8.28
C GLU A 76 0.16 2.10 8.95
N SER A 77 0.15 1.80 10.25
CA SER A 77 -1.09 1.63 11.00
C SER A 77 -1.94 2.90 11.00
N ASN A 78 -1.36 4.08 10.77
CA ASN A 78 -2.12 5.33 10.65
C ASN A 78 -2.89 5.40 9.34
N ILE A 79 -2.31 4.91 8.23
CA ILE A 79 -2.99 4.81 6.93
C ILE A 79 -4.11 3.78 7.00
N ILE A 80 -3.85 2.61 7.62
CA ILE A 80 -4.84 1.54 7.80
C ILE A 80 -6.07 2.02 8.61
N LYS A 81 -5.86 2.86 9.63
CA LYS A 81 -6.96 3.49 10.39
C LYS A 81 -7.82 4.41 9.51
N ILE A 82 -7.23 5.08 8.53
CA ILE A 82 -7.98 5.91 7.57
C ILE A 82 -8.80 5.03 6.63
N THR A 83 -8.24 3.92 6.11
CA THR A 83 -9.00 2.97 5.29
C THR A 83 -10.23 2.46 6.03
N LYS A 84 -10.08 2.09 7.29
CA LYS A 84 -11.19 1.57 8.10
C LYS A 84 -12.17 2.68 8.54
N LEU A 85 -11.87 3.96 8.32
CA LEU A 85 -12.78 5.07 8.63
C LEU A 85 -13.99 5.07 7.69
N ILE A 86 -13.73 4.93 6.38
CA ILE A 86 -14.72 5.00 5.30
C ILE A 86 -14.82 3.58 4.74
N ASN A 87 -15.97 2.91 4.89
CA ASN A 87 -16.12 1.51 4.47
C ASN A 87 -16.28 1.41 2.94
N GLN A 88 -15.23 1.77 2.19
CA GLN A 88 -15.21 1.83 0.74
C GLN A 88 -13.79 1.64 0.21
N ASN A 89 -13.67 1.18 -1.04
CA ASN A 89 -12.40 1.03 -1.72
C ASN A 89 -11.68 2.37 -1.87
N MET A 90 -10.38 2.39 -1.54
CA MET A 90 -9.57 3.61 -1.52
C MET A 90 -8.16 3.36 -2.03
N ILE A 91 -7.68 4.26 -2.88
CA ILE A 91 -6.26 4.44 -3.17
C ILE A 91 -5.76 5.66 -2.42
N PHE A 92 -4.63 5.52 -1.76
CA PHE A 92 -3.98 6.61 -1.05
C PHE A 92 -2.86 7.19 -1.90
N GLU A 93 -2.90 8.51 -2.07
CA GLU A 93 -1.79 9.28 -2.62
C GLU A 93 -1.02 9.90 -1.44
N LEU A 94 0.07 9.26 -1.05
CA LEU A 94 0.94 9.69 0.03
C LEU A 94 1.92 10.73 -0.51
N ARG A 95 1.91 11.94 0.05
CA ARG A 95 2.79 13.04 -0.35
C ARG A 95 3.70 13.45 0.78
N TYR A 96 4.99 13.57 0.50
CA TYR A 96 5.99 14.11 1.41
C TYR A 96 6.94 14.98 0.61
N GLU A 97 6.99 16.28 0.92
CA GLU A 97 7.72 17.28 0.12
C GLU A 97 7.33 17.16 -1.37
N ASP A 98 8.33 17.00 -2.23
CA ASP A 98 8.19 16.95 -3.68
C ASP A 98 8.02 15.50 -4.17
N LYS A 99 7.77 14.57 -3.26
CA LYS A 99 7.68 13.13 -3.54
C LYS A 99 6.29 12.60 -3.27
N LYS A 100 5.89 11.62 -4.08
CA LYS A 100 4.64 10.89 -3.95
C LYS A 100 4.88 9.38 -3.95
N SER A 101 3.99 8.67 -3.28
CA SER A 101 3.87 7.22 -3.28
C SER A 101 2.38 6.89 -3.30
N PHE A 102 2.00 5.79 -3.96
CA PHE A 102 0.64 5.29 -3.91
C PHE A 102 0.54 4.13 -2.93
N ALA A 103 -0.62 3.96 -2.31
CA ALA A 103 -0.89 2.83 -1.45
C ALA A 103 -2.34 2.33 -1.57
N VAL A 104 -2.54 1.04 -1.33
CA VAL A 104 -3.87 0.41 -1.28
C VAL A 104 -3.88 -0.61 -0.14
N TYR A 105 -4.99 -0.71 0.58
CA TYR A 105 -5.13 -1.68 1.66
C TYR A 105 -5.93 -2.90 1.19
N ARG A 106 -5.30 -4.07 1.23
CA ARG A 106 -5.92 -5.36 0.89
C ARG A 106 -5.36 -6.45 1.81
N GLY A 107 -5.87 -6.50 3.04
CA GLY A 107 -5.31 -7.32 4.13
C GLY A 107 -4.01 -6.76 4.71
N LYS A 108 -3.10 -6.29 3.86
CA LYS A 108 -1.92 -5.47 4.19
C LYS A 108 -1.95 -4.14 3.43
N LEU A 109 -1.10 -3.19 3.84
CA LEU A 109 -0.86 -1.97 3.06
C LEU A 109 0.16 -2.31 1.97
N ILE A 110 -0.26 -2.22 0.71
CA ILE A 110 0.60 -2.36 -0.46
C ILE A 110 0.98 -0.96 -0.90
N THR A 111 2.27 -0.68 -1.04
CA THR A 111 2.79 0.66 -1.37
C THR A 111 3.71 0.60 -2.58
N SER A 112 3.62 1.59 -3.45
CA SER A 112 4.61 1.78 -4.52
C SER A 112 5.90 2.39 -3.97
N ASP A 113 6.95 2.38 -4.78
CA ASP A 113 8.12 3.21 -4.49
C ASP A 113 7.79 4.71 -4.53
N TRP A 114 8.60 5.47 -3.80
CA TRP A 114 8.56 6.92 -3.79
C TRP A 114 9.14 7.47 -5.09
N ARG A 115 8.38 8.34 -5.77
CA ARG A 115 8.76 9.01 -7.01
C ARG A 115 8.57 10.52 -6.87
N ASP A 116 9.18 11.30 -7.75
CA ASP A 116 8.96 12.74 -7.76
C ASP A 116 7.51 13.07 -8.13
N ASP A 117 6.95 14.14 -7.58
CA ASP A 117 5.54 14.50 -7.81
C ASP A 117 5.25 14.83 -9.28
N GLU A 118 6.27 15.27 -10.00
CA GLU A 118 6.24 15.52 -11.44
C GLU A 118 6.28 14.23 -12.28
N SER A 119 6.54 13.07 -11.67
CA SER A 119 6.52 11.78 -12.37
C SER A 119 5.15 11.50 -13.01
N GLU A 120 5.14 10.65 -14.04
CA GLU A 120 3.92 10.23 -14.72
C GLU A 120 2.86 9.75 -13.70
N PRO A 121 1.60 10.19 -13.84
CA PRO A 121 0.52 9.76 -12.95
C PRO A 121 0.15 8.29 -13.16
N MET A 122 -0.67 7.75 -12.25
CA MET A 122 -1.24 6.40 -12.44
C MET A 122 -2.07 6.34 -13.72
N LYS A 123 -1.92 5.25 -14.47
CA LYS A 123 -2.66 5.04 -15.71
C LYS A 123 -3.95 4.31 -15.38
N ILE A 124 -5.09 4.93 -15.67
CA ILE A 124 -6.37 4.22 -15.66
C ILE A 124 -6.46 3.38 -16.93
N GLN A 125 -6.61 2.07 -16.78
CA GLN A 125 -6.78 1.15 -17.89
C GLN A 125 -7.87 0.14 -17.53
N GLY A 126 -8.80 -0.09 -18.45
CA GLY A 126 -9.95 -0.97 -18.25
C GLY A 126 -11.24 -0.34 -18.77
N LEU A 127 -12.20 -1.18 -19.14
CA LEU A 127 -13.52 -0.79 -19.61
C LEU A 127 -14.55 -0.80 -18.47
N THR A 128 -14.29 -1.59 -17.42
CA THR A 128 -15.12 -1.69 -16.21
C THR A 128 -14.38 -1.20 -14.97
N LEU A 129 -15.12 -0.83 -13.93
CA LEU A 129 -14.53 -0.43 -12.64
C LEU A 129 -13.71 -1.55 -11.98
N ASP A 130 -14.08 -2.82 -12.18
CA ASP A 130 -13.33 -3.96 -11.65
C ASP A 130 -11.95 -4.07 -12.31
N GLU A 131 -11.91 -3.93 -13.65
CA GLU A 131 -10.66 -3.93 -14.41
C GLU A 131 -9.76 -2.78 -14.00
N VAL A 132 -10.32 -1.57 -13.91
CA VAL A 132 -9.56 -0.39 -13.47
C VAL A 132 -9.01 -0.58 -12.07
N TRP A 133 -9.82 -1.06 -11.14
CA TRP A 133 -9.39 -1.32 -9.77
C TRP A 133 -8.26 -2.35 -9.70
N LYS A 134 -8.41 -3.47 -10.43
CA LYS A 134 -7.38 -4.52 -10.55
C LYS A 134 -6.06 -3.97 -11.10
N GLN A 135 -6.13 -3.18 -12.18
CA GLN A 135 -4.93 -2.60 -12.81
C GLN A 135 -4.22 -1.59 -11.91
N LEU A 136 -4.97 -0.82 -11.13
CA LEU A 136 -4.38 0.11 -10.16
C LEU A 136 -3.65 -0.64 -9.05
N ILE A 137 -4.20 -1.73 -8.52
CA ILE A 137 -3.50 -2.55 -7.52
C ILE A 137 -2.21 -3.14 -8.10
N ILE A 138 -2.26 -3.65 -9.32
CA ILE A 138 -1.09 -4.19 -10.04
C ILE A 138 0.00 -3.12 -10.17
N GLN A 139 -0.35 -1.91 -10.62
CA GLN A 139 0.60 -0.80 -10.77
C GLN A 139 1.18 -0.32 -9.44
N ILE A 140 0.38 -0.29 -8.36
CA ILE A 140 0.83 0.16 -7.04
C ILE A 140 1.78 -0.85 -6.41
N GLY A 141 1.46 -2.14 -6.49
CA GLY A 141 2.25 -3.21 -5.89
C GLY A 141 3.39 -3.75 -6.76
N ASP A 142 3.55 -3.24 -7.98
CA ASP A 142 4.44 -3.81 -9.00
C ASP A 142 4.25 -5.32 -9.20
N ILE A 143 2.97 -5.75 -9.16
CA ILE A 143 2.60 -7.17 -9.10
C ILE A 143 2.55 -7.74 -10.50
N HIS A 144 3.40 -8.73 -10.77
CA HIS A 144 3.33 -9.53 -11.99
C HIS A 144 2.35 -10.68 -11.76
N VAL A 145 1.13 -10.58 -12.30
CA VAL A 145 0.11 -11.62 -12.18
C VAL A 145 0.37 -12.70 -13.21
N GLU A 146 0.69 -13.90 -12.75
CA GLU A 146 0.85 -15.06 -13.63
C GLU A 146 -0.53 -15.50 -14.19
N PRO A 147 -0.62 -15.99 -15.44
CA PRO A 147 -1.91 -16.33 -16.09
C PRO A 147 -2.79 -17.30 -15.31
N GLN A 148 -2.17 -18.18 -14.52
CA GLN A 148 -2.82 -19.20 -13.70
C GLN A 148 -3.34 -18.69 -12.35
N ASN A 149 -2.94 -17.50 -11.91
CA ASN A 149 -3.27 -16.98 -10.58
C ASN A 149 -4.28 -15.83 -10.66
N THR A 150 -5.16 -15.76 -9.67
CA THR A 150 -5.92 -14.55 -9.38
C THR A 150 -5.01 -13.47 -8.79
N LEU A 151 -5.45 -12.21 -8.82
CA LEU A 151 -4.69 -11.12 -8.21
C LEU A 151 -4.49 -11.34 -6.70
N ASP A 152 -5.49 -11.88 -5.99
CA ASP A 152 -5.37 -12.19 -4.57
C ASP A 152 -4.35 -13.28 -4.28
N GLU A 153 -4.36 -14.37 -5.06
CA GLU A 153 -3.36 -15.44 -4.94
C GLU A 153 -1.95 -14.91 -5.21
N GLN A 154 -1.77 -14.08 -6.25
CA GLN A 154 -0.46 -13.51 -6.53
C GLN A 154 0.04 -12.59 -5.42
N ILE A 155 -0.84 -11.78 -4.82
CA ILE A 155 -0.49 -10.96 -3.65
C ILE A 155 -0.03 -11.87 -2.51
N GLN A 156 -0.75 -12.95 -2.21
CA GLN A 156 -0.37 -13.89 -1.15
C GLN A 156 0.98 -14.58 -1.43
N VAL A 157 1.23 -14.98 -2.68
CA VAL A 157 2.51 -15.57 -3.09
C VAL A 157 3.65 -14.57 -2.89
N ASN A 158 3.47 -13.32 -3.32
CA ASN A 158 4.46 -12.27 -3.14
C ASN A 158 4.72 -11.99 -1.64
N ASP A 159 3.67 -11.97 -0.82
CA ASP A 159 3.78 -11.81 0.64
C ASP A 159 4.59 -12.92 1.29
N MET A 160 4.38 -14.17 0.86
CA MET A 160 5.16 -15.31 1.37
C MET A 160 6.62 -15.18 0.97
N LYS A 161 6.91 -14.83 -0.29
CA LYS A 161 8.27 -14.59 -0.78
C LYS A 161 8.98 -13.48 0.02
N GLU A 162 8.32 -12.35 0.24
CA GLU A 162 8.84 -11.24 1.05
C GLU A 162 9.19 -11.67 2.48
N LYS A 163 8.34 -12.46 3.12
CA LYS A 163 8.59 -12.97 4.49
C LYS A 163 9.81 -13.90 4.53
N ILE A 164 9.93 -14.80 3.56
CA ILE A 164 11.09 -15.70 3.47
C ILE A 164 12.38 -14.90 3.26
N LEU A 165 12.39 -13.93 2.34
CA LEU A 165 13.53 -13.04 2.11
C LEU A 165 13.90 -12.22 3.35
N ALA A 166 12.92 -11.71 4.09
CA ALA A 166 13.15 -11.00 5.34
C ALA A 166 13.78 -11.92 6.42
N ASN A 167 13.30 -13.16 6.51
CA ASN A 167 13.87 -14.18 7.40
C ASN A 167 15.32 -14.51 7.03
N ILE A 168 15.61 -14.71 5.74
CA ILE A 168 16.97 -14.93 5.22
C ILE A 168 17.86 -13.75 5.62
N LYS A 169 17.44 -12.50 5.38
CA LYS A 169 18.22 -11.30 5.71
C LYS A 169 18.49 -11.17 7.21
N SER A 170 17.51 -11.53 8.04
CA SER A 170 17.64 -11.53 9.50
C SER A 170 18.63 -12.60 9.97
N LEU A 171 18.51 -13.82 9.45
CA LEU A 171 19.44 -14.92 9.74
C LEU A 171 20.85 -14.62 9.26
N ASP A 172 21.02 -14.01 8.07
CA ASP A 172 22.33 -13.67 7.53
C ASP A 172 23.05 -12.63 8.42
N ARG A 173 22.32 -11.60 8.87
CA ARG A 173 22.85 -10.63 9.85
C ARG A 173 23.28 -11.32 11.14
N LYS A 174 22.45 -12.21 11.69
CA LYS A 174 22.77 -12.96 12.92
C LYS A 174 24.01 -13.84 12.72
N ALA A 175 24.08 -14.58 11.61
CA ALA A 175 25.18 -15.47 11.28
C ALA A 175 26.52 -14.72 11.10
N ARG A 176 26.50 -13.49 10.57
CA ARG A 176 27.69 -12.63 10.48
C ARG A 176 28.20 -12.15 11.83
N SER A 177 27.28 -11.89 12.77
CA SER A 177 27.62 -11.47 14.14
C SER A 177 27.93 -12.61 15.11
N GLU A 178 27.63 -13.86 14.74
CA GLU A 178 27.78 -15.03 15.59
C GLU A 178 29.26 -15.48 15.66
N ARG A 179 29.74 -15.70 16.88
CA ARG A 179 31.12 -16.12 17.18
C ARG A 179 31.24 -17.64 17.26
N GLN A 180 30.19 -18.34 17.68
CA GLN A 180 30.19 -19.79 17.84
C GLN A 180 30.04 -20.49 16.47
N PRO A 181 31.05 -21.25 16.00
CA PRO A 181 31.01 -21.84 14.65
C PRO A 181 29.81 -22.75 14.39
N ARG A 182 29.40 -23.55 15.40
CA ARG A 182 28.24 -24.46 15.28
C ARG A 182 26.93 -23.69 15.04
N LYS A 183 26.65 -22.67 15.83
CA LYS A 183 25.43 -21.84 15.67
C LYS A 183 25.43 -21.08 14.35
N LYS A 184 26.59 -20.60 13.91
CA LYS A 184 26.74 -19.98 12.60
C LYS A 184 26.41 -20.96 11.47
N PHE A 185 26.91 -22.20 11.57
CA PHE A 185 26.62 -23.25 10.59
C PHE A 185 25.12 -23.57 10.54
N GLU A 186 24.46 -23.76 11.68
CA GLU A 186 23.00 -23.99 11.75
C GLU A 186 22.19 -22.84 11.11
N MET A 187 22.61 -21.58 11.30
CA MET A 187 21.94 -20.43 10.68
C MET A 187 22.12 -20.43 9.16
N VAL A 188 23.31 -20.78 8.66
CA VAL A 188 23.59 -20.88 7.21
C VAL A 188 22.82 -22.04 6.58
N GLU A 189 22.69 -23.17 7.27
CA GLU A 189 21.88 -24.31 6.82
C GLU A 189 20.42 -23.91 6.65
N LYS A 190 19.82 -23.24 7.65
CA LYS A 190 18.46 -22.69 7.57
C LYS A 190 18.29 -21.66 6.44
N ILE A 191 19.30 -20.82 6.19
CA ILE A 191 19.28 -19.90 5.04
C ILE A 191 19.20 -20.69 3.72
N ASN A 192 19.97 -21.77 3.58
CA ASN A 192 19.96 -22.57 2.37
C ASN A 192 18.63 -23.31 2.17
N GLU A 193 18.01 -23.81 3.24
CA GLU A 193 16.66 -24.38 3.18
C GLU A 193 15.62 -23.36 2.68
N LEU A 194 15.61 -22.16 3.26
CA LEU A 194 14.70 -21.09 2.86
C LEU A 194 14.93 -20.62 1.41
N LYS A 195 16.17 -20.66 0.91
CA LYS A 195 16.48 -20.37 -0.51
C LYS A 195 15.95 -21.45 -1.46
N LYS A 196 15.98 -22.73 -1.04
CA LYS A 196 15.37 -23.82 -1.81
C LYS A 196 13.85 -23.68 -1.89
N GLU A 197 13.19 -23.27 -0.80
CA GLU A 197 11.76 -22.97 -0.80
C GLU A 197 11.38 -21.84 -1.76
N LEU A 198 12.27 -20.88 -1.99
CA LEU A 198 12.09 -19.82 -3.00
C LEU A 198 12.37 -20.28 -4.44
N GLY A 199 12.93 -21.48 -4.64
CA GLY A 199 13.37 -21.96 -5.94
C GLY A 199 14.64 -21.27 -6.47
N GLU A 200 15.45 -20.65 -5.59
CA GLU A 200 16.67 -19.90 -5.97
C GLU A 200 17.94 -20.77 -6.07
N LEU A 201 17.83 -22.09 -6.29
CA LEU A 201 18.97 -23.02 -6.32
C LEU A 201 18.88 -24.05 -7.45
#